data_AF-A0A4V2FJ80-F1
#
_entry.id   AF-A0A4V2FJ80-F1
#
_cell.length_a   1.000
_cell.length_b   1.000
_cell.length_c   1.000
_cell.angle_alpha   90.00
_cell.angle_beta   90.00
_cell.angle_gamma   90.00
#
_symmetry.space_group_name_H-M   'P 1'
#
loop_
_entity.id
_entity.type
_entity.pdbx_description
1 polymer ?
#
loop_
_entity_poly.entity_id
_entity_poly.type
_entity_poly.pdbx_seq_one_letter_code
_entity_poly.pdbx_strand_id
1 'polypeptide(L)'
;MRTSLGLAGDLDDVELVEDIERAFDIQLADDQLKHCKTVGDLFRLVVARLPNEQDRGDRCASAMCFYRLRRVVLTIAPHLELRPSSPIETLRSISVRALYRAIQRADGLRPPAPYLSVWGGGSLLGAVVAPLALLWMGAPWWAAGVAVLVSIVLYRVSPVRLPPALGTFGDLVELVTARSIGTLAAHGARLRPAEAWKALQTVCADHAVTTGGEIHEGTLILQPRKAAA
;
A
#
# COMPACT_ATOMS: atom_id res chain seq x y z
N MET A 1 21.81 -6.22 -17.11
CA MET A 1 21.00 -7.17 -16.31
C MET A 1 19.54 -6.78 -16.47
N ARG A 2 18.62 -7.71 -16.70
CA ARG A 2 17.18 -7.40 -16.80
C ARG A 2 16.60 -7.35 -15.39
N THR A 3 16.07 -6.19 -15.01
CA THR A 3 15.36 -5.98 -13.75
C THR A 3 13.93 -6.50 -13.87
N SER A 4 13.46 -7.25 -12.87
CA SER A 4 12.13 -7.85 -12.84
C SER A 4 11.49 -7.59 -11.48
N LEU A 5 10.17 -7.39 -11.44
CA LEU A 5 9.39 -7.30 -10.21
C LEU A 5 9.22 -8.69 -9.56
N GLY A 6 9.33 -9.77 -10.33
CA GLY A 6 9.32 -11.14 -9.81
C GLY A 6 7.94 -11.69 -9.43
N LEU A 7 6.87 -11.11 -9.96
CA LEU A 7 5.47 -11.37 -9.56
C LEU A 7 4.87 -12.67 -10.13
N ALA A 8 5.70 -13.57 -10.63
CA ALA A 8 5.22 -14.79 -11.30
C ALA A 8 4.95 -15.91 -10.27
N GLY A 9 3.68 -16.30 -10.13
CA GLY A 9 3.29 -17.58 -9.53
C GLY A 9 2.29 -17.52 -8.38
N ASP A 10 2.08 -16.35 -7.76
CA ASP A 10 1.39 -16.25 -6.46
C ASP A 10 0.21 -15.24 -6.42
N LEU A 11 -0.38 -14.87 -7.57
CA LEU A 11 -1.42 -13.82 -7.73
C LEU A 11 -0.97 -12.38 -7.43
N ASP A 12 0.31 -12.16 -7.10
CA ASP A 12 0.88 -10.83 -6.85
C ASP A 12 0.75 -9.87 -8.05
N ASP A 13 0.65 -10.42 -9.27
CA ASP A 13 0.42 -9.65 -10.49
C ASP A 13 -0.99 -9.03 -10.55
N VAL A 14 -2.01 -9.78 -10.10
CA VAL A 14 -3.38 -9.29 -9.97
C VAL A 14 -3.47 -8.23 -8.87
N GLU A 15 -2.85 -8.49 -7.71
CA GLU A 15 -2.84 -7.53 -6.60
C GLU A 15 -2.16 -6.21 -6.97
N LEU A 16 -1.07 -6.26 -7.73
CA LEU A 16 -0.40 -5.07 -8.25
C LEU A 16 -1.33 -4.26 -9.16
N VAL A 17 -2.00 -4.92 -10.12
CA VAL A 17 -2.92 -4.24 -11.03
C VAL A 17 -4.05 -3.57 -10.25
N GLU A 18 -4.67 -4.29 -9.30
CA GLU A 18 -5.72 -3.73 -8.47
C GLU A 18 -5.22 -2.53 -7.65
N ASP A 19 -4.02 -2.59 -7.08
CA ASP A 19 -3.43 -1.47 -6.34
C ASP A 19 -3.15 -0.25 -7.22
N ILE A 20 -2.77 -0.46 -8.49
CA ILE A 20 -2.59 0.62 -9.47
C ILE A 20 -3.92 1.26 -9.85
N GLU A 21 -4.91 0.45 -10.23
CA GLU A 21 -6.26 0.92 -10.52
C GLU A 21 -6.81 1.76 -9.36
N ARG A 22 -6.63 1.26 -8.14
CA ARG A 22 -6.99 1.94 -6.90
C ARG A 22 -6.22 3.24 -6.68
N ALA A 23 -4.90 3.26 -6.93
CA ALA A 23 -4.06 4.43 -6.70
C ALA A 23 -4.37 5.57 -7.67
N PHE A 24 -4.59 5.22 -8.94
CA PHE A 24 -4.88 6.15 -10.02
C PHE A 24 -6.37 6.43 -10.24
N ASP A 25 -7.25 5.71 -9.53
CA ASP A 25 -8.70 5.81 -9.67
C ASP A 25 -9.17 5.56 -11.12
N ILE A 26 -8.62 4.50 -11.73
CA ILE A 26 -8.89 4.08 -13.11
C ILE A 26 -9.28 2.60 -13.15
N GLN A 27 -9.81 2.15 -14.30
CA GLN A 27 -10.01 0.73 -14.60
C GLN A 27 -9.23 0.34 -15.85
N LEU A 28 -8.41 -0.69 -15.76
CA LEU A 28 -7.65 -1.28 -16.85
C LEU A 28 -8.38 -2.53 -17.34
N ALA A 29 -8.48 -2.70 -18.65
CA ALA A 29 -9.18 -3.86 -19.20
C ALA A 29 -8.22 -5.06 -19.33
N ASP A 30 -8.71 -6.27 -19.02
CA ASP A 30 -7.93 -7.52 -19.01
C ASP A 30 -7.22 -7.80 -20.34
N ASP A 31 -7.84 -7.44 -21.46
CA ASP A 31 -7.29 -7.59 -22.80
C ASP A 31 -6.04 -6.72 -23.03
N GLN A 32 -6.03 -5.51 -22.46
CA GLN A 32 -4.88 -4.60 -22.49
C GLN A 32 -3.75 -5.12 -21.60
N LEU A 33 -4.09 -5.68 -20.44
CA LEU A 33 -3.14 -6.22 -19.48
C LEU A 33 -2.43 -7.49 -20.00
N LYS A 34 -3.10 -8.34 -20.78
CA LYS A 34 -2.48 -9.53 -21.40
C LYS A 34 -1.26 -9.24 -22.25
N HIS A 35 -1.17 -8.03 -22.81
CA HIS A 35 -0.06 -7.61 -23.66
C HIS A 35 1.00 -6.80 -22.91
N CYS A 36 0.74 -6.46 -21.64
CA CYS A 36 1.59 -5.64 -20.79
C CYS A 36 2.73 -6.49 -20.22
N LYS A 37 3.97 -6.23 -20.64
CA LYS A 37 5.14 -7.03 -20.21
C LYS A 37 6.06 -6.26 -19.28
N THR A 38 6.03 -4.93 -19.36
CA THR A 38 6.93 -4.03 -18.63
C THR A 38 6.18 -2.99 -17.83
N VAL A 39 6.85 -2.40 -16.84
CA VAL A 39 6.32 -1.25 -16.09
C VAL A 39 6.08 -0.05 -17.00
N GLY A 40 6.88 0.13 -18.07
CA GLY A 40 6.64 1.14 -19.09
C GLY A 40 5.35 0.91 -19.89
N ASP A 41 5.03 -0.34 -20.23
CA ASP A 41 3.74 -0.68 -20.86
C ASP A 41 2.57 -0.30 -19.94
N LEU A 42 2.70 -0.62 -18.66
CA LEU A 42 1.70 -0.33 -17.63
C LEU A 42 1.52 1.18 -17.46
N PHE A 43 2.62 1.92 -17.44
CA PHE A 43 2.58 3.37 -17.36
C PHE A 43 1.88 4.00 -18.57
N ARG A 44 2.10 3.49 -19.77
CA ARG A 44 1.40 3.97 -20.97
C ARG A 44 -0.11 3.76 -20.86
N LEU A 45 -0.54 2.62 -20.33
CA LEU A 45 -1.96 2.35 -20.06
C LEU A 45 -2.53 3.31 -19.02
N VAL A 46 -1.80 3.55 -17.92
CA VAL A 46 -2.21 4.51 -16.88
C VAL A 46 -2.35 5.92 -17.46
N VAL A 47 -1.31 6.42 -18.15
CA VAL A 47 -1.30 7.78 -18.73
C VAL A 47 -2.43 7.96 -19.74
N ALA A 48 -2.75 6.94 -20.53
CA ALA A 48 -3.86 6.98 -21.49
C ALA A 48 -5.23 7.13 -20.83
N ARG A 49 -5.36 6.85 -19.53
CA ARG A 49 -6.60 7.02 -18.74
C ARG A 49 -6.59 8.26 -17.85
N LEU A 50 -5.48 8.99 -17.76
CA LEU A 50 -5.42 10.21 -16.98
C LEU A 50 -6.19 11.34 -17.67
N PRO A 51 -6.77 12.29 -16.89
CA PRO A 51 -7.42 13.46 -17.45
C PRO A 51 -6.48 14.25 -18.36
N ASN A 52 -7.07 14.81 -19.42
CA ASN A 52 -6.40 15.67 -20.38
C ASN A 52 -5.76 16.87 -19.68
N GLU A 53 -4.71 17.45 -20.27
CA GLU A 53 -3.97 18.55 -19.65
C GLU A 53 -4.84 19.76 -19.26
N GLN A 54 -5.92 19.99 -20.00
CA GLN A 54 -6.89 21.06 -19.78
C GLN A 54 -7.76 20.84 -18.53
N ASP A 55 -7.95 19.59 -18.12
CA ASP A 55 -8.76 19.20 -16.96
C ASP A 55 -7.91 19.01 -15.70
N ARG A 56 -6.58 19.19 -15.80
CA ARG A 56 -5.67 19.05 -14.67
C ARG A 56 -5.72 20.30 -13.80
N GLY A 57 -5.75 20.09 -12.49
CA GLY A 57 -5.62 21.19 -11.54
C GLY A 57 -4.21 21.80 -11.52
N ASP A 58 -4.07 22.90 -10.79
CA ASP A 58 -2.82 23.64 -10.62
C ASP A 58 -2.11 23.34 -9.28
N ARG A 59 -2.82 22.73 -8.34
CA ARG A 59 -2.33 22.48 -6.97
C ARG A 59 -1.36 21.31 -6.89
N CYS A 60 -0.37 21.42 -6.02
CA CYS A 60 0.58 20.33 -5.76
C CYS A 60 -0.08 19.18 -4.99
N ALA A 61 -0.07 17.96 -5.54
CA ALA A 61 -0.69 16.78 -4.94
C ALA A 61 -0.15 16.47 -3.53
N SER A 62 1.17 16.53 -3.34
CA SER A 62 1.80 16.26 -2.04
C SER A 62 1.45 17.32 -0.99
N ALA A 63 1.32 18.59 -1.40
CA ALA A 63 0.87 19.66 -0.50
C ALA A 63 -0.60 19.45 -0.11
N MET A 64 -1.47 19.11 -1.06
CA MET A 64 -2.88 18.77 -0.78
C MET A 64 -2.99 17.59 0.20
N CYS A 65 -2.23 16.53 -0.05
CA CYS A 65 -2.17 15.35 0.82
C CYS A 65 -1.66 15.73 2.22
N PHE A 66 -0.57 16.50 2.32
CA PHE A 66 -0.03 16.98 3.60
C PHE A 66 -1.09 17.71 4.43
N TYR A 67 -1.80 18.69 3.84
CA TYR A 67 -2.79 19.46 4.59
C TYR A 67 -4.01 18.62 4.99
N ARG A 68 -4.47 17.69 4.12
CA ARG A 68 -5.55 16.77 4.46
C ARG A 68 -5.15 15.84 5.60
N LEU A 69 -3.97 15.20 5.50
CA LEU A 69 -3.44 14.31 6.53
C LEU A 69 -3.22 15.04 7.85
N ARG A 70 -2.52 16.19 7.82
CA ARG A 70 -2.28 17.01 9.01
C ARG A 70 -3.59 17.35 9.69
N ARG A 71 -4.60 17.80 8.95
CA ARG A 71 -5.91 18.16 9.51
C ARG A 71 -6.53 16.98 10.27
N VAL A 72 -6.51 15.78 9.70
CA VAL A 72 -7.15 14.63 10.33
C VAL A 72 -6.32 14.05 11.48
N VAL A 73 -4.99 14.09 11.40
CA VAL A 73 -4.12 13.68 12.52
C VAL A 73 -4.29 14.62 13.72
N LEU A 74 -4.38 15.94 13.49
CA LEU A 74 -4.60 16.92 14.55
C LEU A 74 -5.96 16.77 15.26
N THR A 75 -6.96 16.12 14.64
CA THR A 75 -8.21 15.79 15.36
C THR A 75 -8.00 14.76 16.47
N ILE A 76 -6.98 13.91 16.35
CA ILE A 76 -6.67 12.85 17.30
C ILE A 76 -5.60 13.33 18.29
N ALA A 77 -4.62 14.10 17.81
CA ALA A 77 -3.54 14.65 18.62
C ALA A 77 -3.36 16.15 18.35
N PRO A 78 -4.20 17.01 18.96
CA PRO A 78 -4.19 18.46 18.71
C PRO A 78 -2.89 19.16 19.14
N HIS A 79 -2.14 18.56 20.06
CA HIS A 79 -0.91 19.10 20.63
C HIS A 79 0.33 18.90 19.73
N LEU A 80 0.21 18.17 18.63
CA LEU A 80 1.34 17.91 17.74
C LEU A 80 1.57 19.07 16.77
N GLU A 81 2.83 19.41 16.55
CA GLU A 81 3.23 20.27 15.44
C GLU A 81 3.81 19.41 14.30
N LEU A 82 2.99 19.19 13.27
CA LEU A 82 3.39 18.39 12.10
C LEU A 82 3.91 19.28 10.98
N ARG A 83 5.16 19.05 10.61
CA ARG A 83 5.86 19.57 9.42
C ARG A 83 6.28 18.38 8.56
N PRO A 84 6.58 18.57 7.26
CA PRO A 84 7.11 17.48 6.44
C PRO A 84 8.38 16.85 7.01
N SER A 85 9.24 17.64 7.66
CA SER A 85 10.46 17.16 8.32
C SER A 85 10.23 16.63 9.74
N SER A 86 8.99 16.59 10.25
CA SER A 86 8.73 16.04 11.58
C SER A 86 9.06 14.55 11.59
N PRO A 87 9.83 14.06 12.58
CA PRO A 87 10.17 12.65 12.69
C PRO A 87 8.91 11.82 12.89
N ILE A 88 8.83 10.63 12.30
CA ILE A 88 7.65 9.76 12.36
C ILE A 88 7.33 9.35 13.82
N GLU A 89 8.36 9.32 14.67
CA GLU A 89 8.31 9.07 16.10
C GLU A 89 7.45 10.09 16.85
N THR A 90 7.25 11.29 16.28
CA THR A 90 6.31 12.29 16.81
C THR A 90 4.88 11.74 16.85
N LEU A 91 4.54 10.81 15.96
CA LEU A 91 3.24 10.13 15.91
C LEU A 91 3.14 8.95 16.88
N ARG A 92 4.17 8.64 17.67
CA ARG A 92 4.18 7.48 18.60
C ARG A 92 3.11 7.57 19.68
N SER A 93 2.65 8.78 20.02
CA SER A 93 1.51 8.99 20.93
C SER A 93 0.18 8.51 20.34
N ILE A 94 0.11 8.29 19.03
CA ILE A 94 -1.08 7.82 18.31
C ILE A 94 -0.90 6.35 17.96
N SER A 95 -1.91 5.53 18.25
CA SER A 95 -1.90 4.14 17.77
C SER A 95 -1.92 4.09 16.24
N VAL A 96 -1.14 3.21 15.62
CA VAL A 96 -1.10 3.07 14.15
C VAL A 96 -2.49 2.81 13.56
N ARG A 97 -3.35 2.07 14.29
CA ARG A 97 -4.74 1.88 13.89
C ARG A 97 -5.57 3.16 13.92
N ALA A 98 -5.39 4.00 14.93
CA ALA A 98 -6.05 5.30 14.97
C ALA A 98 -5.56 6.18 13.82
N LEU A 99 -4.26 6.17 13.51
CA LEU A 99 -3.69 6.85 12.34
C LEU A 99 -4.29 6.35 11.03
N TYR A 100 -4.36 5.03 10.80
CA TYR A 100 -4.98 4.45 9.60
C TYR A 100 -6.45 4.82 9.46
N ARG A 101 -7.22 4.75 10.56
CA ARG A 101 -8.61 5.23 10.56
C ARG A 101 -8.70 6.72 10.28
N ALA A 102 -7.75 7.51 10.78
CA ALA A 102 -7.65 8.93 10.46
C ALA A 102 -7.46 9.13 8.95
N ILE A 103 -6.51 8.41 8.33
CA ILE A 103 -6.26 8.48 6.89
C ILE A 103 -7.52 8.06 6.11
N GLN A 104 -8.18 6.97 6.49
CA GLN A 104 -9.42 6.51 5.82
C GLN A 104 -10.59 7.49 5.97
N ARG A 105 -10.64 8.29 7.04
CA ARG A 105 -11.64 9.36 7.20
C ARG A 105 -11.29 10.60 6.38
N ALA A 106 -10.02 10.77 6.02
CA ALA A 106 -9.62 11.86 5.14
C ALA A 106 -10.12 11.53 3.75
N ASP A 107 -11.05 12.35 3.27
CA ASP A 107 -11.74 12.14 2.01
C ASP A 107 -10.76 11.83 0.86
N GLY A 108 -10.96 10.65 0.26
CA GLY A 108 -10.20 10.15 -0.87
C GLY A 108 -8.76 9.68 -0.60
N LEU A 109 -8.26 9.76 0.63
CA LEU A 109 -6.91 9.29 0.95
C LEU A 109 -6.90 7.80 1.28
N ARG A 110 -5.86 7.11 0.80
CA ARG A 110 -5.67 5.69 1.05
C ARG A 110 -4.49 5.48 2.01
N PRO A 111 -4.66 4.74 3.11
CA PRO A 111 -3.55 4.42 3.98
C PRO A 111 -2.52 3.54 3.24
N PRO A 112 -1.25 3.56 3.66
CA PRO A 112 -0.27 2.61 3.15
C PRO A 112 -0.69 1.17 3.47
N ALA A 113 -0.23 0.20 2.67
CA ALA A 113 -0.51 -1.20 2.94
C ALA A 113 -0.01 -1.59 4.34
N PRO A 114 -0.86 -2.23 5.18
CA PRO A 114 -0.46 -2.62 6.52
C PRO A 114 0.57 -3.75 6.44
N TYR A 115 1.76 -3.53 6.98
CA TYR A 115 2.71 -4.62 7.14
C TYR A 115 2.26 -5.47 8.33
N LEU A 116 1.78 -6.69 8.05
CA LEU A 116 1.49 -7.66 9.10
C LEU A 116 2.79 -8.09 9.76
N SER A 117 2.87 -7.92 11.08
CA SER A 117 3.95 -8.51 11.85
C SER A 117 3.93 -10.04 11.66
N VAL A 118 5.10 -10.69 11.73
CA VAL A 118 5.23 -12.16 11.73
C VAL A 118 4.27 -12.81 12.73
N TRP A 119 4.00 -12.14 13.86
CA TRP A 119 3.01 -12.54 14.86
C TRP A 119 1.56 -12.47 14.35
N GLY A 120 1.22 -11.46 13.55
CA GLY A 120 -0.08 -11.31 12.92
C GLY A 120 -0.33 -12.38 11.85
N GLY A 121 0.66 -12.64 10.98
CA GLY A 121 0.60 -13.73 10.01
C GLY A 121 0.52 -15.10 10.69
N GLY A 122 1.34 -15.32 11.72
CA GLY A 122 1.30 -16.53 12.55
C GLY A 122 -0.04 -16.73 13.25
N SER A 123 -0.70 -15.66 13.71
CA SER A 123 -2.02 -15.75 14.33
C SER A 123 -3.12 -16.17 13.35
N LEU A 124 -3.05 -15.72 12.09
CA LEU A 124 -3.97 -16.12 11.02
C LEU A 124 -3.81 -17.60 10.67
N LEU A 125 -2.58 -18.05 10.51
CA LEU A 125 -2.26 -19.47 10.29
C LEU A 125 -2.68 -20.32 11.50
N GLY A 126 -2.41 -19.83 12.71
CA GLY A 126 -2.83 -20.46 13.96
C GLY A 126 -4.35 -20.56 14.11
N ALA A 127 -5.11 -19.60 13.59
CA ALA A 127 -6.59 -19.64 13.61
C ALA A 127 -7.16 -20.82 12.83
N VAL A 128 -6.41 -21.37 11.86
CA VAL A 128 -6.84 -22.50 11.04
C VAL A 128 -6.16 -23.80 11.51
N VAL A 129 -4.84 -23.78 11.68
CA VAL A 129 -4.05 -24.97 12.00
C VAL A 129 -4.30 -25.47 13.42
N ALA A 130 -4.38 -24.57 14.41
CA ALA A 130 -4.54 -24.98 15.81
C ALA A 130 -5.89 -25.69 16.09
N PRO A 131 -7.06 -25.19 15.64
CA PRO A 131 -8.31 -25.92 15.86
C PRO A 131 -8.38 -27.24 15.09
N LEU A 132 -7.83 -27.31 13.87
CA LEU A 132 -7.76 -28.56 13.10
C LEU A 132 -6.89 -29.61 13.80
N ALA A 133 -5.72 -29.22 14.30
CA ALA A 133 -4.84 -30.10 15.04
C ALA A 133 -5.49 -30.62 16.34
N LEU A 134 -6.17 -29.73 17.09
CA LEU A 134 -6.88 -30.10 18.31
C LEU A 134 -8.00 -31.11 18.04
N LEU A 135 -8.80 -30.88 16.99
CA LEU A 135 -9.85 -31.82 16.59
C LEU A 135 -9.28 -33.18 16.14
N TRP A 136 -8.16 -33.17 15.41
CA TRP A 136 -7.49 -34.40 14.97
C TRP A 136 -6.93 -35.22 16.15
N MET A 137 -6.47 -34.55 17.20
CA MET A 137 -6.01 -35.18 18.45
C MET A 137 -7.15 -35.64 19.38
N GLY A 138 -8.41 -35.51 18.95
CA GLY A 138 -9.58 -35.91 19.73
C GLY A 138 -9.93 -34.96 20.88
N ALA A 139 -9.44 -33.72 20.83
CA ALA A 139 -9.81 -32.71 21.82
C ALA A 139 -11.31 -32.34 21.69
N PRO A 140 -11.95 -31.92 22.79
CA PRO A 140 -13.34 -31.49 22.75
C PRO A 140 -13.49 -30.20 21.92
N TRP A 141 -14.62 -30.07 21.24
CA TRP A 141 -14.92 -28.97 20.30
C TRP A 141 -14.77 -27.56 20.91
N TRP A 142 -14.97 -27.39 22.22
CA TRP A 142 -14.80 -26.10 22.89
C TRP A 142 -13.33 -25.64 22.90
N ALA A 143 -12.37 -26.57 22.92
CA ALA A 143 -10.94 -26.24 22.89
C ALA A 143 -10.55 -25.63 21.53
N ALA A 144 -11.12 -26.14 20.44
CA ALA A 144 -10.98 -25.55 19.11
C ALA A 144 -11.60 -24.13 19.06
N GLY A 145 -12.76 -23.93 19.69
CA GLY A 145 -13.38 -22.61 19.83
C GLY A 145 -12.50 -21.60 20.58
N VAL A 146 -11.88 -22.02 21.68
CA VAL A 146 -10.93 -21.19 22.45
C VAL A 146 -9.69 -20.85 21.61
N ALA A 147 -9.15 -21.80 20.86
CA ALA A 147 -8.00 -21.57 19.98
C ALA A 147 -8.29 -20.50 18.91
N VAL A 148 -9.46 -20.56 18.27
CA VAL A 148 -9.88 -19.54 17.30
C VAL A 148 -10.02 -18.17 17.98
N LEU A 149 -10.65 -18.12 19.15
CA LEU A 149 -10.79 -16.88 19.94
C LEU A 149 -9.43 -16.26 20.29
N VAL A 150 -8.49 -17.06 20.76
CA VAL A 150 -7.12 -16.62 21.07
C VAL A 150 -6.42 -16.09 19.83
N SER A 151 -6.54 -16.76 18.68
CA SER A 151 -5.99 -16.29 17.41
C SER A 151 -6.60 -14.96 16.95
N ILE A 152 -7.93 -14.79 17.09
CA ILE A 152 -8.61 -13.51 16.79
C ILE A 152 -8.12 -12.40 17.72
N VAL A 153 -7.99 -12.67 19.02
CA VAL A 153 -7.49 -11.70 20.00
C VAL A 153 -6.04 -11.35 19.70
N LEU A 154 -5.18 -12.32 19.42
CA LEU A 154 -3.79 -12.10 19.02
C LEU A 154 -3.67 -11.28 17.74
N TYR A 155 -4.50 -11.56 16.72
CA TYR A 155 -4.58 -10.74 15.52
C TYR A 155 -5.03 -9.30 15.84
N ARG A 156 -6.03 -9.16 16.71
CA ARG A 156 -6.53 -7.87 17.20
C ARG A 156 -5.57 -7.18 18.16
N VAL A 157 -4.56 -7.83 18.71
CA VAL A 157 -3.52 -7.19 19.54
C VAL A 157 -2.23 -6.99 18.75
N SER A 158 -2.06 -7.73 17.65
CA SER A 158 -0.88 -7.65 16.79
C SER A 158 -0.68 -6.21 16.31
N PRO A 159 0.51 -5.63 16.54
CA PRO A 159 0.79 -4.26 16.19
C PRO A 159 0.85 -4.17 14.66
N VAL A 160 -0.13 -3.48 14.07
CA VAL A 160 0.01 -2.96 12.71
C VAL A 160 1.17 -1.98 12.75
N ARG A 161 2.21 -2.23 11.96
CA ARG A 161 3.39 -1.37 11.93
C ARG A 161 3.35 -0.49 10.69
N LEU A 162 3.93 0.70 10.83
CA LEU A 162 4.25 1.53 9.68
C LEU A 162 5.43 0.87 8.92
N PRO A 163 5.51 1.05 7.59
CA PRO A 163 6.65 0.59 6.81
C PRO A 163 7.98 1.09 7.43
N PRO A 164 9.01 0.23 7.53
CA PRO A 164 10.28 0.58 8.16
C PRO A 164 11.07 1.67 7.41
N ALA A 165 10.69 1.94 6.15
CA ALA A 165 11.30 2.96 5.31
C ALA A 165 10.84 4.41 5.61
N LEU A 166 9.90 4.61 6.55
CA LEU A 166 9.40 5.94 6.89
C LEU A 166 10.25 6.56 8.02
N GLY A 167 11.00 7.62 7.72
CA GLY A 167 11.73 8.40 8.71
C GLY A 167 10.96 9.65 9.15
N THR A 168 10.17 10.24 8.25
CA THR A 168 9.49 11.52 8.48
C THR A 168 7.99 11.45 8.15
N PHE A 169 7.24 12.43 8.66
CA PHE A 169 5.85 12.63 8.26
C PHE A 169 5.72 12.97 6.77
N GLY A 170 6.73 13.61 6.18
CA GLY A 170 6.83 13.85 4.74
C GLY A 170 6.85 12.55 3.95
N ASP A 171 7.61 11.55 4.41
CA ASP A 171 7.67 10.23 3.75
C ASP A 171 6.31 9.53 3.78
N LEU A 172 5.58 9.65 4.90
CA LEU A 172 4.21 9.14 5.00
C LEU A 172 3.28 9.86 4.03
N VAL A 173 3.39 11.19 3.92
CA VAL A 173 2.61 11.99 2.97
C VAL A 173 2.92 11.59 1.54
N GLU A 174 4.18 11.37 1.19
CA GLU A 174 4.60 10.95 -0.14
C GLU A 174 4.02 9.58 -0.49
N LEU A 175 4.09 8.62 0.43
CA LEU A 175 3.53 7.28 0.25
C LEU A 175 2.00 7.32 0.09
N VAL A 176 1.30 8.08 0.93
CA VAL A 176 -0.16 8.25 0.81
C VAL A 176 -0.52 8.99 -0.48
N THR A 177 0.28 9.99 -0.90
CA THR A 177 0.06 10.73 -2.15
C THR A 177 0.16 9.79 -3.35
N ALA A 178 1.18 8.93 -3.40
CA ALA A 178 1.33 7.96 -4.48
C ALA A 178 0.14 7.01 -4.57
N ARG A 179 -0.37 6.53 -3.42
CA ARG A 179 -1.53 5.61 -3.35
C ARG A 179 -2.89 6.29 -3.50
N SER A 180 -2.96 7.62 -3.60
CA SER A 180 -4.22 8.37 -3.76
C SER A 180 -4.14 9.43 -4.86
N ILE A 181 -3.20 9.26 -5.80
CA ILE A 181 -2.89 10.26 -6.80
C ILE A 181 -4.06 10.54 -7.74
N GLY A 182 -4.84 9.51 -8.08
CA GLY A 182 -6.07 9.62 -8.87
C GLY A 182 -7.11 10.46 -8.19
N THR A 183 -7.42 10.14 -6.93
CA THR A 183 -8.37 10.91 -6.15
C THR A 183 -7.91 12.35 -5.94
N LEU A 184 -6.62 12.58 -5.70
CA LEU A 184 -6.07 13.93 -5.57
C LEU A 184 -6.21 14.72 -6.88
N ALA A 185 -5.98 14.08 -8.03
CA ALA A 185 -6.17 14.68 -9.35
C ALA A 185 -7.64 15.05 -9.60
N ALA A 186 -8.58 14.17 -9.25
CA ALA A 186 -10.03 14.44 -9.32
C ALA A 186 -10.44 15.65 -8.46
N HIS A 187 -9.71 15.91 -7.37
CA HIS A 187 -9.90 17.10 -6.53
C HIS A 187 -9.12 18.32 -7.00
N GLY A 188 -8.57 18.34 -8.22
CA GLY A 188 -7.84 19.48 -8.77
C GLY A 188 -6.39 19.57 -8.29
N ALA A 189 -5.74 18.44 -8.03
CA ALA A 189 -4.28 18.38 -8.04
C ALA A 189 -3.77 18.36 -9.50
N ARG A 190 -2.61 18.95 -9.72
CA ARG A 190 -1.84 18.74 -10.94
C ARG A 190 -1.34 17.29 -10.95
N LEU A 191 -1.46 16.64 -12.10
CA LEU A 191 -0.92 15.31 -12.31
C LEU A 191 -0.07 15.29 -13.57
N ARG A 192 1.22 15.55 -13.40
CA ARG A 192 2.18 15.50 -14.52
C ARG A 192 2.60 14.05 -14.79
N PRO A 193 3.00 13.70 -16.03
CA PRO A 193 3.52 12.37 -16.34
C PRO A 193 4.67 11.93 -15.40
N ALA A 194 5.56 12.86 -15.04
CA ALA A 194 6.64 12.57 -14.08
C ALA A 194 6.12 12.24 -12.67
N GLU A 195 5.07 12.91 -12.20
CA GLU A 195 4.44 12.64 -10.90
C GLU A 195 3.69 11.29 -10.94
N ALA A 196 3.01 11.00 -12.05
CA ALA A 196 2.36 9.71 -12.28
C ALA A 196 3.38 8.56 -12.36
N TRP A 197 4.51 8.76 -13.03
CA TRP A 197 5.58 7.76 -13.10
C TRP A 197 6.13 7.45 -11.70
N LYS A 198 6.40 8.51 -10.91
CA LYS A 198 6.86 8.35 -9.54
C LYS A 198 5.85 7.60 -8.66
N ALA A 199 4.56 7.94 -8.77
CA ALA A 199 3.51 7.23 -8.04
C ALA A 199 3.43 5.75 -8.45
N LEU A 200 3.55 5.45 -9.74
CA LEU A 200 3.57 4.07 -10.24
C LEU A 200 4.79 3.31 -9.70
N GLN A 201 5.98 3.92 -9.72
CA GLN A 201 7.18 3.30 -9.14
C GLN A 201 6.98 2.97 -7.66
N THR A 202 6.37 3.86 -6.88
CA THR A 202 6.07 3.61 -5.47
C THR A 202 5.11 2.43 -5.29
N VAL A 203 4.03 2.35 -6.07
CA VAL A 203 3.08 1.23 -6.00
C VAL A 203 3.76 -0.08 -6.42
N CYS A 204 4.56 -0.08 -7.49
CA CYS A 204 5.31 -1.25 -7.92
C CYS A 204 6.37 -1.70 -6.89
N ALA A 205 6.99 -0.74 -6.18
CA ALA A 205 7.99 -1.05 -5.16
C ALA A 205 7.40 -1.77 -3.94
N ASP A 206 6.14 -1.50 -3.59
CA ASP A 206 5.45 -2.22 -2.51
C ASP A 206 5.31 -3.72 -2.79
N HIS A 207 5.29 -4.10 -4.08
CA HIS A 207 5.15 -5.49 -4.55
C HIS A 207 6.49 -6.12 -4.96
N ALA A 208 7.58 -5.34 -5.02
CA ALA A 208 8.88 -5.82 -5.46
C ALA A 208 9.63 -6.54 -4.32
N VAL A 209 9.82 -7.86 -4.44
CA VAL A 209 10.49 -8.68 -3.40
C VAL A 209 12.00 -8.40 -3.31
N THR A 210 12.66 -8.05 -4.42
CA THR A 210 14.13 -7.94 -4.47
C THR A 210 14.62 -7.02 -5.59
N THR A 211 14.37 -5.72 -5.48
CA THR A 211 15.06 -4.76 -6.34
C THR A 211 15.76 -3.70 -5.51
N GLY A 212 17.03 -3.95 -5.19
CA GLY A 212 17.98 -2.88 -4.80
C GLY A 212 18.39 -1.97 -5.97
N GLY A 213 17.61 -1.98 -7.06
CA GLY A 213 17.82 -1.18 -8.26
C GLY A 213 16.56 -0.40 -8.59
N GLU A 214 16.73 0.79 -9.14
CA GLU A 214 15.64 1.67 -9.53
C GLU A 214 14.69 0.97 -10.53
N ILE A 215 13.38 1.11 -10.31
CA ILE A 215 12.36 0.60 -11.23
C ILE A 215 12.37 1.49 -12.48
N HIS A 216 12.73 0.94 -13.63
CA HIS A 216 12.75 1.65 -14.91
C HIS A 216 11.64 1.16 -15.85
N GLU A 217 11.42 1.86 -16.95
CA GLU A 217 10.41 1.50 -17.97
C GLU A 217 10.58 0.07 -18.50
N GLY A 218 11.81 -0.40 -18.64
CA GLY A 218 12.13 -1.75 -19.11
C GLY A 218 12.02 -2.85 -18.05
N THR A 219 11.64 -2.53 -16.81
CA THR A 219 11.47 -3.53 -15.74
C THR A 219 10.33 -4.48 -16.11
N LEU A 220 10.61 -5.78 -16.11
CA LEU A 220 9.63 -6.82 -16.45
C LEU A 220 8.68 -7.09 -15.27
N ILE A 221 7.39 -7.26 -15.55
CA ILE A 221 6.36 -7.56 -14.54
C ILE A 221 6.34 -9.06 -14.23
N LEU A 222 6.22 -9.88 -15.27
CA LEU A 222 6.08 -11.33 -15.20
C LEU A 222 7.38 -12.01 -15.63
N GLN A 223 8.36 -12.14 -14.73
CA GLN A 223 9.46 -13.09 -14.93
C GLN A 223 9.57 -14.02 -13.72
N PRO A 224 9.73 -15.34 -13.94
CA PRO A 224 9.87 -16.31 -12.87
C PRO A 224 11.05 -15.94 -11.98
N ARG A 225 10.80 -16.04 -10.67
CA ARG A 225 11.79 -15.90 -9.60
C ARG A 225 13.04 -16.69 -9.98
N LYS A 226 14.16 -16.01 -10.25
CA LYS A 226 15.45 -16.71 -10.28
C LYS A 226 15.71 -17.17 -8.86
N ALA A 227 15.66 -18.48 -8.63
CA ALA A 227 16.18 -19.07 -7.41
C ALA A 227 17.61 -18.55 -7.22
N ALA A 228 17.86 -17.86 -6.11
CA ALA A 228 19.22 -17.58 -5.68
C ALA A 228 19.89 -18.94 -5.48
N ALA A 229 20.90 -19.23 -6.31
CA ALA A 229 21.81 -20.35 -6.11
C ALA A 229 22.79 -20.02 -4.99
#